data_AF-A0A961ITG5-F1
#
_entry.id   AF-A0A961ITG5-F1
#
_cell.length_a   1.000
_cell.length_b   1.000
_cell.length_c   1.000
_cell.angle_alpha   90.00
_cell.angle_beta   90.00
_cell.angle_gamma   90.00
#
_symmetry.space_group_name_H-M   'P 1'
#
loop_
_entity.id
_entity.type
_entity.pdbx_description
1 polymer ?
#
loop_
_entity_poly.entity_id
_entity_poly.type
_entity_poly.pdbx_seq_one_letter_code
_entity_poly.pdbx_strand_id
1 'polypeptide(L)'
;FRDTAYPAAITVRPRAEVGPMPVEAFDLTMRNGIASFLEVNELVEPVIKARGVDGAAILRQKMDFILVDAAASAGMDIDGFDARALHRLAQRMGGRLPEEFTKLGELVRWALNGGRWPRIASDDPAYFYTLRARADHPDRDLINQLLSELTPLDVRHLFITHKPAFYAAYRDWPEAKKEFVAEFLHRDYAANKAGARDALFGGAEPAVKPVAETPAKSPWPSGKKKVERDIVDLVGPWGSVLRR
;
A
#
# COMPACT_ATOMS: atom_id res chain seq x y z
N PHE A 1 2.86 18.05 7.33
CA PHE A 1 1.56 18.68 7.03
C PHE A 1 1.60 20.09 7.58
N ARG A 2 1.71 21.09 6.71
CA ARG A 2 1.90 22.50 7.11
C ARG A 2 0.62 23.32 6.95
N ASP A 3 -0.19 22.99 5.95
CA ASP A 3 -1.38 23.74 5.56
C ASP A 3 -2.68 23.13 6.13
N THR A 4 -2.59 22.52 7.33
CA THR A 4 -3.72 21.94 8.05
C THR A 4 -4.03 22.76 9.31
N ALA A 5 -5.25 22.64 9.84
CA ALA A 5 -5.66 23.38 11.05
C ALA A 5 -4.77 23.07 12.26
N TYR A 6 -4.34 21.81 12.37
CA TYR A 6 -3.39 21.34 13.38
C TYR A 6 -2.17 20.73 12.68
N PRO A 7 -1.13 21.53 12.38
CA PRO A 7 0.06 21.07 11.67
C PRO A 7 0.84 20.02 12.46
N ALA A 8 1.41 19.06 11.74
CA ALA A 8 2.29 18.05 12.33
C ALA A 8 3.39 17.59 11.37
N ALA A 9 4.49 17.12 11.95
CA ALA A 9 5.55 16.38 11.29
C ALA A 9 5.42 14.90 11.63
N ILE A 10 5.56 14.03 10.62
CA ILE A 10 5.57 12.58 10.84
C ILE A 10 6.87 12.02 10.31
N THR A 11 7.55 11.22 11.13
CA THR A 11 8.85 10.61 10.83
C THR A 11 8.77 9.10 10.83
N VAL A 12 9.53 8.47 9.94
CA VAL A 12 9.76 7.01 9.94
C VAL A 12 10.87 6.60 10.93
N ARG A 13 11.73 7.55 11.33
CA ARG A 13 12.71 7.37 12.39
C ARG A 13 12.09 7.65 13.76
N PRO A 14 12.63 7.07 14.86
CA PRO A 14 12.22 7.41 16.21
C PRO A 14 12.18 8.92 16.42
N ARG A 15 11.10 9.43 17.04
CA ARG A 15 10.89 10.87 17.23
C ARG A 15 12.07 11.55 17.91
N ALA A 16 12.70 10.86 18.86
CA ALA A 16 13.86 11.33 19.62
C ALA A 16 15.08 11.65 18.73
N GLU A 17 15.19 11.07 17.53
CA GLU A 17 16.33 11.26 16.61
C GLU A 17 16.16 12.45 15.66
N VAL A 18 14.96 13.04 15.57
CA VAL A 18 14.66 14.09 14.59
C VAL A 18 14.96 15.50 15.12
N GLY A 19 15.23 15.62 16.44
CA GLY A 19 15.48 16.91 17.09
C GLY A 19 14.21 17.75 17.27
N PRO A 20 14.34 18.97 17.82
CA PRO A 20 13.19 19.85 18.06
C PRO A 20 12.53 20.29 16.75
N MET A 21 11.21 20.19 16.69
CA MET A 21 10.41 20.58 15.54
C MET A 21 9.52 21.78 15.89
N PRO A 22 9.22 22.69 14.95
CA PRO A 22 8.34 23.83 15.17
C PRO A 22 6.85 23.46 15.28
N VAL A 23 6.53 22.18 15.10
CA VAL A 23 5.19 21.59 15.13
C VAL A 23 5.24 20.28 15.91
N GLU A 24 4.09 19.75 16.31
CA GLU A 24 4.00 18.43 16.94
C GLU A 24 4.61 17.37 16.00
N ALA A 25 5.42 16.49 16.58
CA ALA A 25 6.11 15.44 15.85
C ALA A 25 5.63 14.05 16.32
N PHE A 26 5.33 13.19 15.36
CA PHE A 26 4.97 11.79 15.60
C PHE A 26 5.96 10.87 14.87
N ASP A 27 6.33 9.76 15.50
CA ASP A 27 6.87 8.61 14.77
C ASP A 27 5.80 7.53 14.56
N LEU A 28 6.08 6.56 13.69
CA LEU A 28 5.10 5.51 13.34
C LEU A 28 4.65 4.64 14.52
N THR A 29 5.37 4.65 15.65
CA THR A 29 4.95 3.93 16.86
C THR A 29 3.83 4.66 17.61
N MET A 30 3.70 5.98 17.41
CA MET A 30 2.69 6.83 18.04
C MET A 30 1.33 6.74 17.34
N ARG A 31 0.82 5.51 17.15
CA ARG A 31 -0.40 5.20 16.38
C ARG A 31 -1.62 6.02 16.81
N ASN A 32 -1.88 6.12 18.12
CA ASN A 32 -3.00 6.92 18.64
C ASN A 32 -2.86 8.42 18.29
N GLY A 33 -1.66 8.97 18.40
CA GLY A 33 -1.40 10.37 18.05
C GLY A 33 -1.59 10.63 16.56
N ILE A 34 -1.11 9.71 15.70
CA ILE A 34 -1.32 9.79 14.26
C ILE A 34 -2.81 9.66 13.91
N ALA A 35 -3.54 8.73 14.53
CA ALA A 35 -4.98 8.57 14.33
C ALA A 35 -5.73 9.86 14.68
N SER A 36 -5.49 10.43 15.87
CA SER A 36 -6.09 11.71 16.26
C SER A 36 -5.71 12.85 15.32
N PHE A 37 -4.46 12.93 14.87
CA PHE A 37 -4.02 13.93 13.90
C PHE A 37 -4.78 13.81 12.56
N LEU A 38 -4.93 12.60 12.04
CA LEU A 38 -5.64 12.34 10.78
C LEU A 38 -7.13 12.64 10.91
N GLU A 39 -7.76 12.29 12.02
CA GLU A 39 -9.19 12.52 12.28
C GLU A 39 -9.49 14.02 12.47
N VAL A 40 -8.75 14.71 13.35
CA VAL A 40 -9.00 16.13 13.69
C VAL A 40 -8.78 17.05 12.49
N ASN A 41 -7.84 16.72 11.60
CA ASN A 41 -7.62 17.46 10.36
C ASN A 41 -8.49 16.95 9.19
N GLU A 42 -9.41 16.02 9.45
CA GLU A 42 -10.29 15.41 8.44
C GLU A 42 -9.55 14.86 7.20
N LEU A 43 -8.38 14.25 7.38
CA LEU A 43 -7.49 13.84 6.28
C LEU A 43 -7.89 12.48 5.68
N VAL A 44 -8.65 11.68 6.43
CA VAL A 44 -8.97 10.29 6.10
C VAL A 44 -10.46 10.02 6.22
N GLU A 45 -10.90 8.99 5.51
CA GLU A 45 -12.26 8.45 5.61
C GLU A 45 -12.22 6.91 5.72
N PRO A 46 -13.22 6.27 6.37
CA PRO A 46 -13.32 4.82 6.37
C PRO A 46 -13.55 4.28 4.95
N VAL A 47 -12.75 3.30 4.54
CA VAL A 47 -12.85 2.63 3.23
C VAL A 47 -14.26 2.11 2.97
N ILE A 48 -14.95 1.63 4.01
CA ILE A 48 -16.29 1.08 3.89
C ILE A 48 -17.39 2.13 3.69
N LYS A 49 -17.11 3.40 3.98
CA LYS A 49 -18.04 4.53 3.79
C LYS A 49 -17.69 5.38 2.57
N ALA A 50 -16.55 5.13 1.94
CA ALA A 50 -16.08 5.86 0.78
C ALA A 50 -17.06 5.72 -0.38
N ARG A 51 -17.39 6.85 -1.03
CA ARG A 51 -18.31 6.87 -2.18
C ARG A 51 -17.63 6.29 -3.42
N GLY A 52 -18.40 5.55 -4.22
CA GLY A 52 -17.98 5.06 -5.54
C GLY A 52 -17.09 3.82 -5.52
N VAL A 53 -16.93 3.15 -4.38
CA VAL A 53 -16.01 2.00 -4.23
C VAL A 53 -16.67 0.84 -3.48
N ASP A 54 -16.32 -0.40 -3.84
CA ASP A 54 -16.69 -1.59 -3.05
C ASP A 54 -15.71 -1.74 -1.89
N GLY A 55 -16.01 -1.07 -0.78
CA GLY A 55 -15.18 -1.11 0.42
C GLY A 55 -15.03 -2.52 1.00
N ALA A 56 -16.05 -3.38 0.89
CA ALA A 56 -15.97 -4.75 1.41
C ALA A 56 -15.00 -5.59 0.56
N ALA A 57 -14.98 -5.41 -0.76
CA ALA A 57 -13.99 -6.05 -1.63
C ALA A 57 -12.57 -5.55 -1.35
N ILE A 58 -12.39 -4.24 -1.10
CA ILE A 58 -11.08 -3.67 -0.73
C ILE A 58 -10.57 -4.30 0.58
N LEU A 59 -11.43 -4.42 1.60
CA LEU A 59 -11.07 -5.02 2.87
C LEU A 59 -10.75 -6.52 2.73
N ARG A 60 -11.53 -7.28 1.94
CA ARG A 60 -11.22 -8.70 1.65
C ARG A 60 -9.84 -8.85 1.00
N GLN A 61 -9.51 -8.00 0.03
CA GLN A 61 -8.19 -8.03 -0.61
C GLN A 61 -7.06 -7.74 0.40
N LYS A 62 -7.24 -6.78 1.30
CA LYS A 62 -6.28 -6.51 2.38
C LYS A 62 -6.11 -7.72 3.29
N MET A 63 -7.22 -8.41 3.63
CA MET A 63 -7.19 -9.63 4.42
C MET A 63 -6.40 -10.75 3.73
N ASP A 64 -6.51 -10.90 2.40
CA ASP A 64 -5.73 -11.89 1.64
C ASP A 64 -4.22 -11.65 1.76
N PHE A 65 -3.79 -10.38 1.71
CA PHE A 65 -2.38 -10.02 1.90
C PHE A 65 -1.88 -10.33 3.31
N ILE A 66 -2.67 -10.00 4.32
CA ILE A 66 -2.35 -10.31 5.73
C ILE A 66 -2.27 -11.82 5.94
N LEU A 67 -3.18 -12.57 5.34
CA LEU A 67 -3.21 -14.03 5.44
C LEU A 67 -1.95 -14.66 4.84
N VAL A 68 -1.58 -14.26 3.61
CA VAL A 68 -0.40 -14.78 2.92
C VAL A 68 0.87 -14.42 3.67
N ASP A 69 0.99 -13.18 4.15
CA ASP A 69 2.13 -12.77 4.95
C ASP A 69 2.29 -13.63 6.22
N ALA A 70 1.20 -13.83 6.96
CA ALA A 70 1.22 -14.60 8.18
C ALA A 70 1.50 -16.10 7.92
N ALA A 71 0.93 -16.67 6.87
CA ALA A 71 1.19 -18.05 6.45
C ALA A 71 2.64 -18.27 6.00
N ALA A 72 3.17 -17.36 5.19
CA ALA A 72 4.54 -17.44 4.69
C ALA A 72 5.56 -17.27 5.82
N SER A 73 5.32 -16.31 6.73
CA SER A 73 6.16 -16.11 7.94
C SER A 73 6.11 -17.29 8.90
N ALA A 74 5.00 -18.01 8.89
CA ALA A 74 4.80 -19.24 9.64
C ALA A 74 5.44 -20.49 9.00
N GLY A 75 6.02 -20.38 7.80
CA GLY A 75 6.54 -21.52 7.03
C GLY A 75 5.45 -22.49 6.58
N MET A 76 4.20 -22.03 6.47
CA MET A 76 3.10 -22.87 5.97
C MET A 76 3.13 -22.91 4.45
N ASP A 77 2.79 -24.08 3.90
CA ASP A 77 2.65 -24.25 2.45
C ASP A 77 1.41 -23.51 1.93
N ILE A 78 1.53 -22.85 0.78
CA ILE A 78 0.45 -22.09 0.14
C ILE A 78 0.13 -22.75 -1.20
N ASP A 79 -0.84 -23.67 -1.16
CA ASP A 79 -1.21 -24.54 -2.28
C ASP A 79 -1.83 -23.81 -3.49
N GLY A 80 -2.04 -22.50 -3.38
CA GLY A 80 -2.60 -21.65 -4.43
C GLY A 80 -3.07 -20.29 -3.92
N PHE A 81 -3.28 -19.36 -4.86
CA PHE A 81 -3.61 -17.97 -4.56
C PHE A 81 -5.04 -17.56 -4.99
N ASP A 82 -5.85 -18.53 -5.44
CA ASP A 82 -7.27 -18.28 -5.69
C ASP A 82 -8.08 -18.18 -4.39
N ALA A 83 -9.28 -17.59 -4.47
CA ALA A 83 -10.14 -17.36 -3.31
C ALA A 83 -10.48 -18.64 -2.52
N ARG A 84 -10.59 -19.80 -3.18
CA ARG A 84 -10.87 -21.07 -2.50
C ARG A 84 -9.63 -21.56 -1.77
N ALA A 85 -8.45 -21.44 -2.38
CA ALA A 85 -7.18 -21.79 -1.76
C ALA A 85 -6.89 -20.93 -0.53
N LEU A 86 -7.04 -19.60 -0.65
CA LEU A 86 -6.87 -18.68 0.46
C LEU A 86 -7.89 -18.93 1.59
N HIS A 87 -9.15 -19.26 1.25
CA HIS A 87 -10.12 -19.64 2.27
C HIS A 87 -9.71 -20.90 3.04
N ARG A 88 -9.23 -21.95 2.35
CA ARG A 88 -8.70 -23.16 3.01
C ARG A 88 -7.47 -22.85 3.87
N LEU A 89 -6.58 -21.97 3.38
CA LEU A 89 -5.41 -21.52 4.14
C LEU A 89 -5.83 -20.85 5.45
N ALA A 90 -6.82 -19.94 5.41
CA ALA A 90 -7.36 -19.30 6.62
C ALA A 90 -7.94 -20.33 7.61
N GLN A 91 -8.67 -21.34 7.14
CA GLN A 91 -9.17 -22.42 7.98
C GLN A 91 -8.03 -23.23 8.63
N ARG A 92 -6.97 -23.56 7.87
CA ARG A 92 -5.79 -24.26 8.40
C ARG A 92 -5.03 -23.43 9.44
N MET A 93 -4.95 -22.11 9.25
CA MET A 93 -4.34 -21.21 10.22
C MET A 93 -5.13 -21.14 11.52
N GLY A 94 -6.46 -21.16 11.45
CA GLY A 94 -7.34 -21.22 12.63
C GLY A 94 -7.01 -20.14 13.66
N GLY A 95 -6.71 -20.53 14.90
CA GLY A 95 -6.35 -19.61 15.99
C GLY A 95 -5.03 -18.86 15.82
N ARG A 96 -4.25 -19.16 14.76
CA ARG A 96 -3.00 -18.45 14.43
C ARG A 96 -3.21 -17.25 13.48
N LEU A 97 -4.46 -16.96 13.12
CA LEU A 97 -4.77 -15.80 12.30
C LEU A 97 -4.38 -14.50 13.03
N PRO A 98 -3.76 -13.53 12.35
CA PRO A 98 -3.46 -12.23 12.93
C PRO A 98 -4.73 -11.50 13.41
N GLU A 99 -4.56 -10.60 14.38
CA GLU A 99 -5.65 -9.78 14.90
C GLU A 99 -6.26 -8.90 13.79
N GLU A 100 -5.41 -8.33 12.92
CA GLU A 100 -5.81 -7.55 11.75
C GLU A 100 -6.80 -8.33 10.88
N PHE A 101 -6.49 -9.60 10.57
CA PHE A 101 -7.35 -10.45 9.75
C PHE A 101 -8.73 -10.64 10.40
N THR A 102 -8.73 -10.93 11.70
CA THR A 102 -9.96 -11.19 12.45
C THR A 102 -10.85 -9.96 12.53
N LYS A 103 -10.27 -8.80 12.87
CA LYS A 103 -10.98 -7.52 13.02
C LYS A 103 -11.50 -6.99 11.69
N LEU A 104 -10.71 -7.07 10.62
CA LEU A 104 -11.19 -6.71 9.28
C LEU A 104 -12.30 -7.66 8.83
N GLY A 105 -12.22 -8.94 9.19
CA GLY A 105 -13.28 -9.91 8.95
C GLY A 105 -14.60 -9.55 9.66
N GLU A 106 -14.57 -9.00 10.87
CA GLU A 106 -15.76 -8.48 11.55
C GLU A 106 -16.38 -7.32 10.75
N LEU A 107 -15.55 -6.39 10.25
CA LEU A 107 -16.00 -5.25 9.47
C LEU A 107 -16.59 -5.68 8.10
N VAL A 108 -15.98 -6.65 7.43
CA VAL A 108 -16.50 -7.23 6.19
C VAL A 108 -17.83 -7.95 6.43
N ARG A 109 -17.95 -8.74 7.51
CA ARG A 109 -19.22 -9.40 7.86
C ARG A 109 -20.33 -8.39 8.12
N TRP A 110 -20.02 -7.32 8.85
CA TRP A 110 -20.96 -6.22 9.08
C TRP A 110 -21.38 -5.56 7.76
N ALA A 111 -20.42 -5.29 6.85
CA ALA A 111 -20.72 -4.64 5.58
C ALA A 111 -21.63 -5.48 4.66
N LEU A 112 -21.50 -6.80 4.71
CA LEU A 112 -22.28 -7.72 3.87
C LEU A 112 -23.63 -8.10 4.50
N ASN A 113 -23.68 -8.27 5.82
CA ASN A 113 -24.82 -8.88 6.51
C ASN A 113 -25.53 -7.93 7.48
N GLY A 114 -25.00 -6.73 7.69
CA GLY A 114 -25.50 -5.77 8.69
C GLY A 114 -25.18 -6.17 10.14
N GLY A 115 -25.92 -5.58 11.08
CA GLY A 115 -25.77 -5.81 12.51
C GLY A 115 -24.98 -4.71 13.24
N ARG A 116 -24.38 -5.05 14.38
CA ARG A 116 -23.63 -4.09 15.22
C ARG A 116 -22.32 -3.71 14.52
N TRP A 117 -22.11 -2.41 14.32
CA TRP A 117 -20.86 -1.88 13.79
C TRP A 117 -19.68 -2.28 14.71
N PRO A 118 -18.64 -2.96 14.20
CA PRO A 118 -17.48 -3.32 15.00
C PRO A 118 -16.66 -2.08 15.34
N ARG A 119 -16.40 -1.86 16.62
CA ARG A 119 -15.55 -0.77 17.07
C ARG A 119 -14.10 -1.24 17.02
N ILE A 120 -13.30 -0.58 16.19
CA ILE A 120 -11.85 -0.77 16.08
C ILE A 120 -11.23 0.51 16.64
N ALA A 121 -10.56 0.40 17.78
CA ALA A 121 -9.90 1.53 18.42
C ALA A 121 -8.57 1.86 17.71
N SER A 122 -8.02 3.05 17.91
CA SER A 122 -6.82 3.51 17.19
C SER A 122 -5.53 2.74 17.55
N ASP A 123 -5.53 2.04 18.68
CA ASP A 123 -4.46 1.15 19.12
C ASP A 123 -4.58 -0.26 18.53
N ASP A 124 -5.73 -0.61 17.94
CA ASP A 124 -5.94 -1.88 17.26
C ASP A 124 -5.05 -1.96 15.99
N PRO A 125 -4.36 -3.10 15.77
CA PRO A 125 -3.53 -3.30 14.57
C PRO A 125 -4.31 -3.08 13.26
N ALA A 126 -5.61 -3.40 13.24
CA ALA A 126 -6.47 -3.28 12.08
C ALA A 126 -6.87 -1.84 11.73
N TYR A 127 -6.74 -0.89 12.67
CA TYR A 127 -7.33 0.45 12.55
C TYR A 127 -7.00 1.15 11.23
N PHE A 128 -5.70 1.31 10.91
CA PHE A 128 -5.30 2.01 9.69
C PHE A 128 -5.66 1.25 8.41
N TYR A 129 -5.85 -0.07 8.46
CA TYR A 129 -6.31 -0.84 7.30
C TYR A 129 -7.75 -0.50 6.92
N THR A 130 -8.52 0.09 7.84
CA THR A 130 -9.89 0.54 7.60
C THR A 130 -9.98 1.92 6.96
N LEU A 131 -8.86 2.64 6.85
CA LEU A 131 -8.82 4.03 6.40
C LEU A 131 -8.24 4.16 4.99
N ARG A 132 -8.67 5.22 4.29
CA ARG A 132 -8.03 5.76 3.09
C ARG A 132 -7.94 7.27 3.20
N ALA A 133 -7.03 7.89 2.44
CA ALA A 133 -7.06 9.34 2.29
C ALA A 133 -8.38 9.77 1.64
N ARG A 134 -8.90 10.92 2.05
CA ARG A 134 -10.03 11.53 1.36
C ARG A 134 -9.67 11.87 -0.09
N ALA A 135 -10.55 11.49 -1.01
CA ALA A 135 -10.31 11.66 -2.44
C ALA A 135 -10.21 13.13 -2.88
N ASP A 136 -10.90 14.02 -2.18
CA ASP A 136 -10.98 15.47 -2.43
C ASP A 136 -9.85 16.28 -1.78
N HIS A 137 -8.95 15.65 -1.02
CA HIS A 137 -7.90 16.35 -0.28
C HIS A 137 -6.66 16.64 -1.15
N PRO A 138 -6.06 17.85 -1.11
CA PRO A 138 -4.87 18.17 -1.92
C PRO A 138 -3.65 17.29 -1.59
N ASP A 139 -3.43 16.97 -0.32
CA ASP A 139 -2.33 16.10 0.13
C ASP A 139 -2.65 14.59 0.07
N ARG A 140 -3.69 14.19 -0.66
CA ARG A 140 -4.16 12.79 -0.72
C ARG A 140 -3.04 11.77 -0.94
N ASP A 141 -2.15 12.03 -1.88
CA ASP A 141 -1.08 11.10 -2.22
C ASP A 141 -0.06 10.97 -1.07
N LEU A 142 0.25 12.07 -0.36
CA LEU A 142 1.11 12.06 0.83
C LEU A 142 0.43 11.33 2.01
N ILE A 143 -0.87 11.53 2.19
CA ILE A 143 -1.64 10.83 3.24
C ILE A 143 -1.67 9.32 2.95
N ASN A 144 -1.86 8.93 1.69
CA ASN A 144 -1.82 7.51 1.32
C ASN A 144 -0.40 6.92 1.44
N GLN A 145 0.65 7.67 1.14
CA GLN A 145 2.01 7.24 1.42
C GLN A 145 2.21 6.96 2.92
N LEU A 146 1.77 7.86 3.80
CA LEU A 146 1.79 7.66 5.25
C LEU A 146 0.97 6.41 5.68
N LEU A 147 -0.26 6.29 5.18
CA LEU A 147 -1.11 5.15 5.51
C LEU A 147 -0.47 3.82 5.07
N SER A 148 0.27 3.80 3.96
CA SER A 148 0.98 2.60 3.50
C SER A 148 2.12 2.17 4.43
N GLU A 149 2.82 3.14 5.05
CA GLU A 149 3.83 2.87 6.08
C GLU A 149 3.22 2.35 7.38
N LEU A 150 1.99 2.78 7.71
CA LEU A 150 1.23 2.29 8.87
C LEU A 150 0.56 0.93 8.65
N THR A 151 0.48 0.49 7.39
CA THR A 151 -0.19 -0.75 6.96
C THR A 151 0.69 -1.59 6.03
N PRO A 152 1.92 -1.95 6.44
CA PRO A 152 2.91 -2.56 5.55
C PRO A 152 2.48 -3.92 4.97
N LEU A 153 1.50 -4.59 5.58
CA LEU A 153 0.90 -5.83 5.04
C LEU A 153 -0.01 -5.59 3.83
N ASP A 154 -0.47 -4.36 3.58
CA ASP A 154 -1.19 -4.03 2.33
C ASP A 154 -0.18 -3.74 1.21
N VAL A 155 0.32 -4.81 0.63
CA VAL A 155 1.34 -4.79 -0.43
C VAL A 155 0.92 -4.00 -1.65
N ARG A 156 -0.37 -4.00 -1.99
CA ARG A 156 -0.91 -3.22 -3.12
C ARG A 156 -0.83 -1.74 -2.82
N HIS A 157 -1.26 -1.33 -1.63
CA HIS A 157 -1.19 0.07 -1.22
C HIS A 157 0.28 0.54 -1.22
N LEU A 158 1.15 -0.20 -0.52
CA LEU A 158 2.57 0.09 -0.42
C LEU A 158 3.27 0.17 -1.79
N PHE A 159 2.98 -0.75 -2.70
CA PHE A 159 3.53 -0.74 -4.05
C PHE A 159 3.11 0.49 -4.84
N ILE A 160 1.85 0.91 -4.72
CA ILE A 160 1.31 2.02 -5.50
C ILE A 160 1.78 3.38 -4.98
N THR A 161 1.88 3.54 -3.66
CA THR A 161 2.09 4.86 -3.03
C THR A 161 3.50 5.07 -2.49
N HIS A 162 4.25 3.99 -2.22
CA HIS A 162 5.61 4.08 -1.68
C HIS A 162 6.56 3.00 -2.23
N LYS A 163 6.84 3.02 -3.54
CA LYS A 163 7.77 2.06 -4.18
C LYS A 163 9.11 1.84 -3.45
N PRO A 164 9.81 2.88 -2.96
CA PRO A 164 11.06 2.65 -2.20
C PRO A 164 10.88 1.77 -0.95
N ALA A 165 9.85 2.03 -0.13
CA ALA A 165 9.55 1.23 1.06
C ALA A 165 9.10 -0.20 0.68
N PHE A 166 8.30 -0.33 -0.39
CA PHE A 166 7.94 -1.63 -0.94
C PHE A 166 9.18 -2.48 -1.29
N TYR A 167 10.10 -1.96 -2.09
CA TYR A 167 11.28 -2.72 -2.50
C TYR A 167 12.26 -2.95 -1.36
N ALA A 168 12.33 -2.05 -0.38
CA ALA A 168 13.11 -2.26 0.83
C ALA A 168 12.60 -3.49 1.58
N ALA A 169 11.28 -3.58 1.83
CA ALA A 169 10.65 -4.70 2.51
C ALA A 169 10.66 -5.99 1.67
N TYR A 170 10.41 -5.88 0.36
CA TYR A 170 10.31 -7.02 -0.56
C TYR A 170 11.57 -7.89 -0.55
N ARG A 171 12.77 -7.30 -0.40
CA ARG A 171 14.04 -8.05 -0.38
C ARG A 171 14.06 -9.13 0.71
N ASP A 172 13.48 -8.83 1.85
CA ASP A 172 13.57 -9.66 3.05
C ASP A 172 12.34 -10.56 3.26
N TRP A 173 11.34 -10.50 2.37
CA TRP A 173 10.15 -11.33 2.47
C TRP A 173 10.44 -12.82 2.18
N PRO A 174 9.69 -13.74 2.81
CA PRO A 174 9.71 -15.15 2.42
C PRO A 174 9.34 -15.34 0.95
N GLU A 175 9.93 -16.34 0.29
CA GLU A 175 9.72 -16.57 -1.15
C GLU A 175 8.25 -16.81 -1.51
N ALA A 176 7.49 -17.55 -0.69
CA ALA A 176 6.06 -17.77 -0.91
C ALA A 176 5.26 -16.46 -0.95
N LYS A 177 5.62 -15.46 -0.12
CA LYS A 177 5.00 -14.14 -0.16
C LYS A 177 5.42 -13.38 -1.43
N LYS A 178 6.71 -13.43 -1.80
CA LYS A 178 7.20 -12.78 -3.03
C LYS A 178 6.50 -13.31 -4.28
N GLU A 179 6.30 -14.62 -4.36
CA GLU A 179 5.61 -15.28 -5.47
C GLU A 179 4.15 -14.81 -5.57
N PHE A 180 3.40 -14.89 -4.46
CA PHE A 180 2.04 -14.37 -4.39
C PHE A 180 1.95 -12.91 -4.85
N VAL A 181 2.82 -12.04 -4.32
CA VAL A 181 2.78 -10.61 -4.65
C VAL A 181 3.13 -10.37 -6.12
N ALA A 182 4.10 -11.08 -6.67
CA ALA A 182 4.45 -10.98 -8.08
C ALA A 182 3.28 -11.42 -8.98
N GLU A 183 2.62 -12.53 -8.64
CA GLU A 183 1.45 -13.03 -9.39
C GLU A 183 0.27 -12.06 -9.31
N PHE A 184 -0.05 -11.56 -8.11
CA PHE A 184 -1.08 -10.54 -7.89
C PHE A 184 -0.81 -9.27 -8.70
N LEU A 185 0.42 -8.74 -8.64
CA LEU A 185 0.77 -7.51 -9.36
C LEU A 185 0.72 -7.71 -10.88
N HIS A 186 1.07 -8.90 -11.36
CA HIS A 186 1.04 -9.24 -12.79
C HIS A 186 -0.38 -9.46 -13.31
N ARG A 187 -1.23 -10.20 -12.59
CA ARG A 187 -2.56 -10.59 -13.05
C ARG A 187 -3.62 -9.56 -12.72
N ASP A 188 -3.70 -9.14 -11.47
CA ASP A 188 -4.82 -8.33 -10.98
C ASP A 188 -4.54 -6.84 -11.14
N TYR A 189 -3.35 -6.40 -10.71
CA TYR A 189 -3.04 -4.97 -10.78
C TYR A 189 -2.75 -4.50 -12.21
N ALA A 190 -1.94 -5.24 -12.98
CA ALA A 190 -1.61 -4.81 -14.34
C ALA A 190 -2.82 -4.79 -15.28
N ALA A 191 -3.80 -5.67 -15.06
CA ALA A 191 -5.03 -5.72 -15.86
C ALA A 191 -5.94 -4.50 -15.66
N ASN A 192 -5.93 -3.86 -14.49
CA ASN A 192 -6.76 -2.69 -14.22
C ASN A 192 -6.10 -1.68 -13.26
N LYS A 193 -4.95 -1.12 -13.67
CA LYS A 193 -4.23 -0.12 -12.87
C LYS A 193 -5.09 1.10 -12.54
N ALA A 194 -5.80 1.64 -13.54
CA ALA A 194 -6.61 2.84 -13.39
C ALA A 194 -7.76 2.64 -12.40
N GLY A 195 -8.52 1.53 -12.52
CA GLY A 195 -9.61 1.21 -11.60
C GLY A 195 -9.12 0.85 -10.20
N ALA A 196 -7.98 0.17 -10.07
CA ALA A 196 -7.39 -0.11 -8.76
C ALA A 196 -6.99 1.19 -8.03
N ARG A 197 -6.42 2.16 -8.76
CA ARG A 197 -6.07 3.46 -8.21
C ARG A 197 -7.32 4.28 -7.84
N ASP A 198 -8.32 4.29 -8.71
CA ASP A 198 -9.55 5.02 -8.45
C ASP A 198 -10.31 4.45 -7.24
N ALA A 199 -10.40 3.12 -7.11
CA ALA A 199 -11.04 2.48 -5.97
C ALA A 199 -10.32 2.75 -4.64
N LEU A 200 -8.99 2.80 -4.65
CA LEU A 200 -8.20 3.01 -3.43
C LEU A 200 -8.08 4.49 -3.05
N PHE A 201 -7.99 5.38 -4.05
CA PHE A 201 -7.58 6.77 -3.85
C PHE A 201 -8.56 7.80 -4.43
N GLY A 202 -9.59 7.40 -5.18
CA GLY A 202 -10.61 8.32 -5.72
C GLY A 202 -10.05 9.30 -6.76
N GLY A 203 -9.20 8.84 -7.68
CA GLY A 203 -8.82 9.61 -8.86
C GLY A 203 -7.79 8.92 -9.75
N ALA A 204 -7.60 9.48 -10.95
CA ALA A 204 -6.70 8.96 -11.97
C ALA A 204 -5.22 9.01 -11.55
N GLU A 205 -4.38 8.25 -12.27
CA GLU A 205 -2.93 8.26 -12.11
C GLU A 205 -2.39 9.69 -12.40
N PRO A 206 -1.55 10.27 -11.51
CA PRO A 206 -0.92 11.54 -11.81
C PRO A 206 -0.06 11.36 -13.07
N ALA A 207 -0.22 12.24 -14.04
CA ALA A 207 0.59 12.20 -15.26
C ALA A 207 2.07 12.24 -14.88
N VAL A 208 2.83 11.24 -15.31
CA VAL A 208 4.29 11.22 -15.16
C VAL A 208 4.82 12.42 -15.93
N LYS A 209 5.23 13.48 -15.23
CA LYS A 209 5.97 14.57 -15.87
C LYS A 209 7.29 13.99 -16.38
N PRO A 210 7.61 14.08 -17.68
CA PRO A 210 8.92 13.67 -18.15
C PRO A 210 9.97 14.46 -17.38
N VAL A 211 10.94 13.76 -16.81
CA VAL A 211 12.11 14.40 -16.20
C VAL A 211 12.78 15.18 -17.31
N ALA A 212 12.90 16.50 -17.15
CA ALA A 212 13.54 17.34 -18.15
C ALA A 212 14.99 16.85 -18.35
N GLU A 213 15.27 16.31 -19.52
CA GLU A 213 16.60 15.85 -19.91
C GLU A 213 17.54 17.07 -19.98
N THR A 214 18.32 17.31 -18.92
CA THR A 214 19.54 18.12 -19.06
C THR A 214 20.58 17.25 -19.76
N PRO A 215 21.05 17.62 -20.97
CA PRO A 215 21.94 16.77 -21.74
C PRO A 215 23.34 16.81 -21.14
N ALA A 216 23.71 15.76 -20.41
CA ALA A 216 25.10 15.50 -20.06
C ALA A 216 25.85 15.04 -21.33
N LYS A 217 26.82 15.85 -21.78
CA LYS A 217 27.70 15.49 -22.90
C LYS A 217 28.59 14.30 -22.49
N SER A 218 28.31 13.12 -23.06
CA SER A 218 29.16 11.93 -22.93
C SER A 218 30.45 12.06 -23.76
N PRO A 219 31.62 11.61 -23.28
CA PRO A 219 32.93 11.90 -23.86
C PRO A 219 33.37 10.97 -25.01
N TRP A 220 32.45 10.32 -25.73
CA TRP A 220 32.79 9.35 -26.79
C TRP A 220 32.28 9.81 -28.17
N PRO A 221 33.05 9.65 -29.26
CA PRO A 221 32.75 10.29 -30.55
C PRO A 221 31.57 9.62 -31.26
N SER A 222 30.67 10.46 -31.77
CA SER A 222 29.38 10.09 -32.34
C SER A 222 29.48 9.62 -33.80
N GLY A 223 29.00 8.40 -34.05
CA GLY A 223 28.80 7.84 -35.38
C GLY A 223 27.32 7.70 -35.73
N LYS A 224 26.85 8.55 -36.66
CA LYS A 224 25.62 8.56 -37.47
C LYS A 224 24.37 7.77 -36.99
N LYS A 225 23.31 8.55 -36.75
CA LYS A 225 21.89 8.20 -36.61
C LYS A 225 21.45 6.99 -37.44
N LYS A 226 21.01 5.94 -36.73
CA LYS A 226 19.97 5.01 -37.18
C LYS A 226 18.82 5.13 -36.18
N VAL A 227 17.59 5.15 -36.70
CA VAL A 227 16.35 5.20 -35.91
C VAL A 227 16.37 4.04 -34.92
N GLU A 228 16.65 4.35 -33.65
CA GLU A 228 16.80 3.36 -32.59
C GLU A 228 15.42 2.92 -32.11
N ARG A 229 15.24 1.60 -32.05
CA ARG A 229 14.15 0.97 -31.33
C ARG A 229 14.22 1.45 -29.88
N ASP A 230 13.06 1.79 -29.34
CA ASP A 230 12.88 2.34 -28.01
C ASP A 230 13.64 1.46 -26.98
N ILE A 231 14.45 2.09 -26.13
CA ILE A 231 15.28 1.41 -25.12
C ILE A 231 14.43 0.50 -24.23
N VAL A 232 13.15 0.84 -24.08
CA VAL A 232 12.12 0.07 -23.37
C VAL A 232 11.93 -1.34 -23.95
N ASP A 233 12.07 -1.51 -25.27
CA ASP A 233 11.95 -2.82 -25.94
C ASP A 233 13.17 -3.72 -25.66
N LEU A 234 14.32 -3.15 -25.26
CA LEU A 234 15.56 -3.89 -25.03
C LEU A 234 15.69 -4.44 -23.60
N VAL A 235 15.07 -3.79 -22.61
CA VAL A 235 15.24 -4.12 -21.18
C VAL A 235 14.00 -4.72 -20.52
N GLY A 236 12.92 -4.91 -21.29
CA GLY A 236 11.64 -5.36 -20.78
C GLY A 236 11.05 -4.40 -19.71
N PRO A 237 9.85 -4.68 -19.18
CA PRO A 237 9.14 -3.77 -18.29
C PRO A 237 9.80 -3.54 -16.92
N TRP A 238 10.94 -4.20 -16.64
CA TRP A 238 11.59 -4.22 -15.33
C TRP A 238 13.12 -4.02 -15.36
N GLY A 239 13.70 -3.58 -16.48
CA GLY A 239 15.10 -3.13 -16.48
C GLY A 239 16.17 -4.24 -16.41
N SER A 240 15.81 -5.50 -16.62
CA SER A 240 16.80 -6.59 -16.73
C SER A 240 17.23 -6.75 -18.19
N VAL A 241 18.53 -6.62 -18.46
CA VAL A 241 19.08 -6.90 -19.80
C VAL A 241 18.89 -8.39 -20.10
N LEU A 242 18.11 -8.69 -21.14
CA LEU A 242 18.05 -10.03 -21.74
C LEU A 242 19.46 -10.40 -22.22
N ARG A 243 20.14 -11.30 -21.50
CA ARG A 243 21.35 -11.92 -22.04
C ARG A 243 20.96 -12.76 -23.25
N ARG A 244 21.60 -12.48 -24.38
CA ARG A 244 21.63 -13.37 -25.54
C ARG A 244 22.44 -14.62 -25.24
#